data_AF-A0AAD5C126-F1
#
_entry.id   AF-A0AAD5C126-F1
#
_cell.length_a   1.000
_cell.length_b   1.000
_cell.length_c   1.000
_cell.angle_alpha   90.00
_cell.angle_beta   90.00
_cell.angle_gamma   90.00
#
_symmetry.space_group_name_H-M   'P 1'
#
loop_
_entity.id
_entity.type
_entity.pdbx_description
1 polymer ?
#
loop_
_entity_poly.entity_id
_entity_poly.type
_entity_poly.pdbx_seq_one_letter_code
_entity_poly.pdbx_strand_id
1 'polypeptide(L)'
;MIFQQFGGINGICFYASSIFVSAGVSAGVGTITYALLQVVVTTLNALFIDKAGRKPLLLVSVTVMASGCLLAAASFYMKTYQIALVAAPALAVTGILLYIAGFSLGMGGVPWVIMSEIFPINIKGTAGGLVTLVNWAGAWAVSYTFNFLLTWSSYGTFLLYAAVNITCILFVIKLVPETKGKTLEQIQAAINHQ
;
A
#
# COMPACT_ATOMS: atom_id res chain seq x y z
N MET A 1 -5.39 -8.60 -3.76
CA MET A 1 -4.04 -8.94 -3.25
C MET A 1 -2.92 -8.56 -4.21
N ILE A 2 -3.04 -8.75 -5.53
CA ILE A 2 -2.01 -8.32 -6.51
C ILE A 2 -1.67 -6.83 -6.34
N PHE A 3 -2.65 -5.93 -6.40
CA PHE A 3 -2.39 -4.49 -6.24
C PHE A 3 -1.77 -4.11 -4.89
N GLN A 4 -2.09 -4.83 -3.81
CA GLN A 4 -1.49 -4.60 -2.49
C GLN A 4 0.02 -4.89 -2.51
N GLN A 5 0.43 -5.95 -3.20
CA GLN A 5 1.82 -6.38 -3.29
C GLN A 5 2.61 -5.55 -4.30
N PHE A 6 2.09 -5.46 -5.52
CA PHE A 6 2.69 -4.69 -6.61
C PHE A 6 2.70 -3.17 -6.35
N GLY A 7 1.90 -2.69 -5.38
CA GLY A 7 2.01 -1.33 -4.85
C GLY A 7 3.35 -1.05 -4.15
N GLY A 8 4.15 -2.09 -3.86
CA GLY A 8 5.52 -1.96 -3.39
C GLY A 8 5.70 -2.12 -1.89
N ILE A 9 4.64 -2.48 -1.12
CA ILE A 9 4.69 -2.47 0.34
C ILE A 9 5.80 -3.35 0.92
N ASN A 10 5.94 -4.59 0.46
CA ASN A 10 6.96 -5.50 1.00
C ASN A 10 8.38 -5.08 0.61
N GLY A 11 8.56 -4.49 -0.57
CA GLY A 11 9.83 -3.89 -0.95
C GLY A 11 10.18 -2.69 -0.06
N ILE A 12 9.24 -1.76 0.11
CA ILE A 12 9.45 -0.55 0.93
C ILE A 12 9.68 -0.91 2.39
N CYS A 13 8.93 -1.86 2.96
CA CYS A 13 9.10 -2.27 4.35
C CYS A 13 10.44 -2.98 4.60
N PHE A 14 10.84 -3.92 3.73
CA PHE A 14 12.10 -4.65 3.93
C PHE A 14 13.33 -3.77 3.71
N TYR A 15 13.25 -2.82 2.78
CA TYR A 15 14.35 -1.91 2.49
C TYR A 15 14.20 -0.54 3.16
N ALA A 16 13.23 -0.33 4.04
CA ALA A 16 12.96 0.96 4.69
C ALA A 16 14.22 1.58 5.31
N SER A 17 14.97 0.78 6.09
CA SER A 17 16.24 1.20 6.70
C SER A 17 17.26 1.67 5.64
N SER A 18 17.40 0.94 4.53
CA SER A 18 18.32 1.28 3.45
C SER A 18 17.88 2.55 2.71
N ILE A 19 16.57 2.74 2.53
CA ILE A 19 16.00 3.93 1.90
C ILE A 19 16.21 5.16 2.79
N PHE A 20 16.02 5.04 4.12
CA PHE A 20 16.29 6.14 5.06
C PHE A 20 17.77 6.54 5.07
N VAL A 21 18.69 5.56 5.07
CA VAL A 21 20.13 5.83 4.94
C VAL A 21 20.44 6.51 3.61
N SER A 22 19.84 6.03 2.51
CA SER A 22 19.99 6.63 1.19
C SER A 22 19.39 8.04 1.12
N ALA A 23 18.38 8.34 1.93
CA ALA A 23 17.82 9.68 2.06
C ALA A 23 18.70 10.60 2.91
N GLY A 24 19.65 10.09 3.70
CA GLY A 24 20.52 10.87 4.59
C GLY A 24 20.05 10.92 6.05
N VAL A 25 19.13 10.04 6.44
CA VAL A 25 18.65 9.89 7.82
C VAL A 25 19.22 8.62 8.44
N SER A 26 19.51 8.66 9.74
CA SER A 26 19.96 7.48 10.49
C SER A 26 18.91 6.36 10.41
N ALA A 27 19.36 5.14 10.04
CA ALA A 27 18.51 3.96 9.92
C ALA A 27 17.67 3.71 11.19
N GLY A 28 18.28 3.85 12.37
CA GLY A 28 17.61 3.60 13.65
C GLY A 28 16.46 4.57 13.90
N VAL A 29 16.69 5.87 13.66
CA VAL A 29 15.66 6.90 13.86
C VAL A 29 14.51 6.71 12.87
N GLY A 30 14.82 6.50 11.59
CA GLY A 30 13.81 6.30 10.54
C GLY A 30 12.92 5.09 10.80
N THR A 31 13.51 3.95 11.18
CA THR A 31 12.77 2.70 11.42
C THR A 31 11.95 2.76 12.73
N ILE A 32 12.43 3.44 13.77
CA ILE A 32 11.64 3.64 15.00
C ILE A 32 10.45 4.57 14.73
N THR A 33 10.64 5.69 14.03
CA THR A 33 9.55 6.60 13.65
C THR A 33 8.53 5.90 12.77
N TYR A 34 8.99 5.09 11.81
CA TYR A 34 8.14 4.20 11.01
C TYR A 34 7.26 3.30 11.88
N ALA A 35 7.86 2.55 12.81
CA ALA A 35 7.14 1.59 13.63
C ALA A 35 6.09 2.28 14.53
N LEU A 36 6.45 3.41 15.14
CA LEU A 36 5.52 4.20 15.96
C LEU A 36 4.35 4.74 15.13
N LEU A 37 4.62 5.32 13.96
CA LEU A 37 3.58 5.83 13.06
C LEU A 37 2.64 4.71 12.64
N GLN A 38 3.18 3.56 12.27
CA GLN A 38 2.40 2.39 11.87
C GLN A 38 1.45 1.93 12.98
N VAL A 39 1.93 1.84 14.23
CA VAL A 39 1.10 1.43 15.37
C VAL A 39 -0.04 2.42 15.61
N VAL A 40 0.26 3.72 15.64
CA VAL A 40 -0.75 4.77 15.87
C VAL A 40 -1.81 4.76 14.77
N VAL A 41 -1.39 4.76 13.51
CA VAL A 41 -2.30 4.81 12.36
C VAL A 41 -3.14 3.54 12.26
N THR A 42 -2.55 2.36 12.51
CA THR A 42 -3.30 1.09 12.51
C THR A 42 -4.33 1.05 13.63
N THR A 43 -3.99 1.57 14.82
CA THR A 43 -4.93 1.66 15.95
C THR A 43 -6.10 2.58 15.62
N LEU A 44 -5.83 3.76 15.05
CA LEU A 44 -6.88 4.66 14.59
C LEU A 44 -7.75 3.99 13.52
N ASN A 45 -7.14 3.33 12.55
CA ASN A 45 -7.88 2.61 11.53
C ASN A 45 -8.82 1.55 12.12
N ALA A 46 -8.35 0.73 13.08
CA ALA A 46 -9.16 -0.26 13.75
C ALA A 46 -10.39 0.34 14.46
N LEU A 47 -10.31 1.59 14.96
CA LEU A 47 -11.44 2.29 15.57
C LEU A 47 -12.41 2.89 14.54
N PHE A 48 -11.91 3.27 13.36
CA PHE A 48 -12.70 3.94 12.32
C PHE A 48 -13.24 3.01 11.23
N ILE A 49 -12.70 1.79 11.07
CA ILE A 49 -13.07 0.85 10.00
C ILE A 49 -14.56 0.48 10.02
N ASP A 50 -15.13 0.31 11.22
CA ASP A 50 -16.54 -0.02 11.38
C ASP A 50 -17.46 1.15 11.06
N LYS A 51 -16.99 2.39 11.25
CA LYS A 51 -17.76 3.61 10.99
C LYS A 51 -17.63 4.12 9.57
N ALA A 52 -16.46 4.06 8.95
CA ALA A 52 -16.20 4.67 7.64
C ALA A 52 -16.75 3.84 6.46
N GLY A 53 -16.78 2.51 6.58
CA GLY A 53 -17.07 1.62 5.44
C GLY A 53 -15.80 1.18 4.72
N ARG A 54 -15.90 0.12 3.91
CA ARG A 54 -14.71 -0.59 3.41
C ARG A 54 -14.17 0.09 2.15
N LYS A 55 -15.05 0.50 1.23
CA LYS A 55 -14.65 1.17 -0.02
C LYS A 55 -14.04 2.57 0.19
N PRO A 56 -14.63 3.50 0.96
CA PRO A 56 -14.06 4.83 1.16
C PRO A 56 -12.74 4.77 1.91
N LEU A 57 -12.61 3.87 2.91
CA LEU A 57 -11.36 3.67 3.62
C LEU A 57 -10.25 3.16 2.69
N LEU A 58 -10.58 2.21 1.79
CA LEU A 58 -9.64 1.72 0.78
C LEU A 58 -9.25 2.82 -0.21
N LEU A 59 -10.19 3.65 -0.66
CA LEU A 59 -9.91 4.75 -1.59
C LEU A 59 -8.99 5.82 -0.97
N VAL A 60 -9.28 6.23 0.26
CA VAL A 60 -8.43 7.18 1.00
C VAL A 60 -7.03 6.60 1.17
N SER A 61 -6.94 5.34 1.60
CA SER A 61 -5.67 4.62 1.77
C SER A 61 -4.82 4.61 0.50
N VAL A 62 -5.39 4.17 -0.64
CA VAL A 62 -4.64 4.09 -1.91
C VAL A 62 -4.28 5.48 -2.44
N THR A 63 -5.13 6.49 -2.21
CA THR A 63 -4.82 7.88 -2.59
C THR A 63 -3.63 8.44 -1.81
N VAL A 64 -3.59 8.19 -0.49
CA VAL A 64 -2.47 8.59 0.37
C VAL A 64 -1.19 7.81 0.00
N MET A 65 -1.31 6.54 -0.37
CA MET A 65 -0.18 5.76 -0.86
C MET A 65 0.35 6.32 -2.19
N ALA A 66 -0.52 6.61 -3.15
CA ALA A 66 -0.13 7.19 -4.44
C ALA A 66 0.57 8.55 -4.26
N SER A 67 0.04 9.43 -3.40
CA SER A 67 0.65 10.72 -3.12
C SER A 67 2.01 10.57 -2.41
N GLY A 68 2.13 9.63 -1.48
CA GLY A 68 3.41 9.28 -0.83
C GLY A 68 4.47 8.80 -1.81
N CYS A 69 4.10 7.92 -2.76
CA CYS A 69 4.99 7.47 -3.83
C CYS A 69 5.40 8.61 -4.77
N LEU A 70 4.47 9.49 -5.16
CA LEU A 70 4.78 10.64 -6.01
C LEU A 70 5.73 11.62 -5.31
N LEU A 71 5.52 11.86 -4.02
CA LEU A 71 6.40 12.72 -3.22
C LEU A 71 7.81 12.12 -3.09
N ALA A 72 7.90 10.81 -2.84
CA ALA A 72 9.18 10.10 -2.82
C ALA A 72 9.87 10.15 -4.19
N ALA A 73 9.15 9.92 -5.28
CA ALA A 73 9.69 10.01 -6.65
C ALA A 73 10.23 11.41 -6.96
N ALA A 74 9.50 12.46 -6.61
CA ALA A 74 9.93 13.85 -6.77
C ALA A 74 11.21 14.14 -5.97
N SER A 75 11.31 13.61 -4.76
CA SER A 75 12.49 13.76 -3.88
C SER A 75 13.74 13.12 -4.48
N PHE A 76 13.62 11.89 -4.98
CA PHE A 76 14.73 11.20 -5.64
C PHE A 76 15.11 11.87 -6.97
N TYR A 77 14.15 12.41 -7.71
CA TYR A 77 14.41 13.20 -8.91
C TYR A 77 15.23 14.45 -8.58
N MET A 78 14.81 15.23 -7.58
CA MET A 78 15.54 16.42 -7.12
C MET A 78 16.97 16.09 -6.66
N LYS A 79 17.14 14.95 -5.98
CA LYS A 79 18.46 14.45 -5.58
C LYS A 79 19.35 14.10 -6.79
N THR A 80 18.80 13.45 -7.82
CA THR A 80 19.55 13.07 -9.04
C THR A 80 20.04 14.28 -9.83
N TYR A 81 19.25 15.36 -9.91
CA TYR A 81 19.63 16.58 -10.64
C TYR A 81 20.33 17.65 -9.78
N GLN A 82 20.68 17.33 -8.52
CA GLN A 82 21.29 18.24 -7.54
C GLN A 82 20.50 19.53 -7.26
N ILE A 83 19.19 19.54 -7.53
CA ILE A 83 18.31 20.69 -7.31
C ILE A 83 17.74 20.55 -5.89
N ALA A 84 18.15 21.40 -4.95
CA ALA A 84 17.69 21.40 -3.54
C ALA A 84 18.08 20.17 -2.68
N LEU A 85 19.38 19.87 -2.63
CA LEU A 85 20.00 18.81 -1.79
C LEU A 85 19.64 18.86 -0.29
N VAL A 86 19.27 20.02 0.24
CA VAL A 86 18.89 20.18 1.65
C VAL A 86 17.44 19.72 1.91
N ALA A 87 16.54 19.87 0.94
CA ALA A 87 15.12 19.54 1.09
C ALA A 87 14.76 18.12 0.60
N ALA A 88 15.52 17.57 -0.35
CA ALA A 88 15.29 16.25 -0.93
C ALA A 88 15.26 15.09 0.11
N PRO A 89 16.15 15.05 1.12
CA PRO A 89 16.08 14.08 2.22
C PRO A 89 14.77 14.10 2.99
N ALA A 90 14.31 15.30 3.39
CA ALA A 90 13.13 15.48 4.21
C ALA A 90 11.87 15.06 3.43
N LEU A 91 11.78 15.45 2.16
CA LEU A 91 10.67 15.09 1.28
C LEU A 91 10.59 13.56 1.04
N ALA A 92 11.74 12.88 0.88
CA ALA A 92 11.77 11.44 0.69
C ALA A 92 11.25 10.70 1.93
N VAL A 93 11.69 11.13 3.11
CA VAL A 93 11.24 10.58 4.41
C VAL A 93 9.74 10.81 4.58
N THR A 94 9.26 12.04 4.36
CA THR A 94 7.83 12.35 4.44
C THR A 94 7.01 11.52 3.45
N GLY A 95 7.47 11.33 2.22
CA GLY A 95 6.79 10.51 1.22
C GLY A 95 6.66 9.04 1.63
N ILE A 96 7.72 8.46 2.19
CA ILE A 96 7.72 7.08 2.67
C ILE A 96 6.82 6.93 3.90
N LEU A 97 6.88 7.86 4.84
CA LEU A 97 6.01 7.86 6.02
C LEU A 97 4.54 8.01 5.64
N LEU A 98 4.22 8.90 4.68
CA LEU A 98 2.88 9.03 4.12
C LEU A 98 2.42 7.73 3.43
N TYR A 99 3.29 7.11 2.64
CA TYR A 99 2.98 5.83 1.99
C TYR A 99 2.61 4.75 3.01
N ILE A 100 3.39 4.63 4.09
CA ILE A 100 3.18 3.64 5.15
C ILE A 100 1.92 3.96 5.96
N ALA A 101 1.68 5.23 6.28
CA ALA A 101 0.46 5.66 6.93
C ALA A 101 -0.76 5.32 6.05
N GLY A 102 -0.70 5.64 4.76
CA GLY A 102 -1.70 5.27 3.77
C GLY A 102 -1.98 3.78 3.76
N PHE A 103 -0.94 2.94 3.73
CA PHE A 103 -1.10 1.48 3.77
C PHE A 103 -1.78 1.01 5.06
N SER A 104 -1.35 1.54 6.21
CA SER A 104 -1.87 1.18 7.53
C SER A 104 -3.32 1.62 7.73
N LEU A 105 -3.75 2.70 7.06
CA LEU A 105 -5.11 3.22 7.07
C LEU A 105 -6.15 2.32 6.40
N GLY A 106 -5.78 1.40 5.51
CA GLY A 106 -6.80 0.60 4.82
C GLY A 106 -6.25 -0.58 4.06
N MET A 107 -5.26 -0.36 3.20
CA MET A 107 -4.73 -1.39 2.32
C MET A 107 -4.10 -2.57 3.10
N GLY A 108 -3.70 -2.41 4.35
CA GLY A 108 -3.23 -3.50 5.22
C GLY A 108 -4.30 -4.54 5.57
N GLY A 109 -5.47 -4.09 6.08
CA GLY A 109 -6.50 -4.98 6.61
C GLY A 109 -7.74 -5.15 5.71
N VAL A 110 -8.18 -4.08 5.06
CA VAL A 110 -9.43 -4.06 4.29
C VAL A 110 -9.45 -5.09 3.15
N PRO A 111 -8.38 -5.30 2.37
CA PRO A 111 -8.39 -6.35 1.33
C PRO A 111 -8.62 -7.76 1.88
N TRP A 112 -8.15 -8.06 3.09
CA TRP A 112 -8.36 -9.36 3.74
C TRP A 112 -9.82 -9.52 4.20
N VAL A 113 -10.41 -8.44 4.71
CA VAL A 113 -11.82 -8.42 5.10
C VAL A 113 -12.70 -8.63 3.86
N ILE A 114 -12.51 -7.83 2.81
CA ILE A 114 -13.24 -7.93 1.55
C ILE A 114 -13.10 -9.33 0.94
N MET A 115 -11.91 -9.92 0.98
CA MET A 115 -11.69 -11.30 0.52
C MET A 115 -12.59 -12.29 1.26
N SER A 116 -12.69 -12.17 2.59
CA SER A 116 -13.54 -13.06 3.38
C SER A 116 -15.04 -12.76 3.22
N GLU A 117 -15.41 -11.56 2.78
CA GLU A 117 -16.81 -11.16 2.54
C GLU A 117 -17.31 -11.55 1.12
N ILE A 118 -16.43 -11.58 0.12
CA ILE A 118 -16.80 -11.85 -1.28
C ILE A 118 -16.95 -13.35 -1.59
N PHE A 119 -16.16 -14.22 -0.95
CA PHE A 119 -16.17 -15.64 -1.28
C PHE A 119 -17.29 -16.40 -0.55
N PRO A 120 -18.10 -17.20 -1.26
CA PRO A 120 -19.13 -18.02 -0.64
C PRO A 120 -18.49 -19.13 0.20
N ILE A 121 -19.18 -19.52 1.27
CA ILE A 121 -18.64 -20.39 2.34
C ILE A 121 -18.10 -21.72 1.78
N ASN A 122 -18.73 -22.25 0.74
CA ASN A 122 -18.37 -23.51 0.09
C ASN A 122 -17.00 -23.51 -0.61
N ILE A 123 -16.52 -22.36 -1.11
CA ILE A 123 -15.23 -22.24 -1.81
C ILE A 123 -14.24 -21.34 -1.09
N LYS A 124 -14.64 -20.70 0.02
CA LYS A 124 -13.82 -19.74 0.77
C LYS A 124 -12.46 -20.30 1.18
N GLY A 125 -12.39 -21.58 1.54
CA GLY A 125 -11.12 -22.24 1.87
C GLY A 125 -10.16 -22.30 0.69
N THR A 126 -10.59 -22.85 -0.44
CA THR A 126 -9.76 -23.00 -1.65
C THR A 126 -9.43 -21.65 -2.28
N ALA A 127 -10.40 -20.75 -2.39
CA ALA A 127 -10.20 -19.41 -2.93
C ALA A 127 -9.28 -18.58 -2.03
N GLY A 128 -9.46 -18.64 -0.71
CA GLY A 128 -8.58 -17.99 0.26
C GLY A 128 -7.14 -18.51 0.18
N GLY A 129 -6.95 -19.81 0.01
CA GLY A 129 -5.63 -20.41 -0.23
C GLY A 129 -4.96 -19.88 -1.49
N LEU A 130 -5.67 -19.85 -2.62
CA LEU A 130 -5.14 -19.33 -3.89
C LEU A 130 -4.79 -17.84 -3.79
N VAL A 131 -5.66 -17.04 -3.17
CA VAL A 131 -5.41 -15.61 -2.95
C VAL A 131 -4.20 -15.36 -2.07
N THR A 132 -4.01 -16.19 -1.04
CA THR A 132 -2.84 -16.14 -0.16
C THR A 132 -1.57 -16.51 -0.92
N LEU A 133 -1.62 -17.56 -1.76
CA LEU A 133 -0.50 -17.93 -2.62
C LEU A 133 -0.11 -16.80 -3.57
N VAL A 134 -1.08 -16.17 -4.24
CA VAL A 134 -0.83 -15.01 -5.12
C VAL A 134 -0.27 -13.82 -4.33
N ASN A 135 -0.73 -13.61 -3.08
CA ASN A 135 -0.21 -12.57 -2.22
C ASN A 135 1.29 -12.79 -1.90
N TRP A 136 1.66 -14.00 -1.46
CA TRP A 136 3.05 -14.29 -1.11
C TRP A 136 3.96 -14.41 -2.33
N ALA A 137 3.46 -14.94 -3.46
CA ALA A 137 4.21 -14.95 -4.72
C ALA A 137 4.49 -13.51 -5.20
N GLY A 138 3.50 -12.62 -5.11
CA GLY A 138 3.67 -11.20 -5.42
C GLY A 138 4.64 -10.52 -4.45
N ALA A 139 4.57 -10.83 -3.16
CA ALA A 139 5.51 -10.33 -2.15
C ALA A 139 6.95 -10.73 -2.49
N TRP A 140 7.17 -12.00 -2.79
CA TRP A 140 8.49 -12.51 -3.20
C TRP A 140 9.01 -11.81 -4.46
N ALA A 141 8.18 -11.71 -5.51
CA ALA A 141 8.57 -11.06 -6.76
C ALA A 141 8.94 -9.58 -6.55
N VAL A 142 8.13 -8.84 -5.77
CA VAL A 142 8.38 -7.42 -5.48
C VAL A 142 9.64 -7.27 -4.62
N SER A 143 9.79 -8.05 -3.56
CA SER A 143 10.98 -7.98 -2.71
C SER A 143 12.27 -8.33 -3.47
N TYR A 144 12.22 -9.30 -4.39
CA TYR A 144 13.36 -9.67 -5.22
C TYR A 144 13.72 -8.55 -6.22
N THR A 145 12.72 -8.03 -6.94
CA THR A 145 12.92 -7.00 -7.97
C THR A 145 13.23 -5.62 -7.41
N PHE A 146 12.86 -5.34 -6.15
CA PHE A 146 13.00 -4.02 -5.54
C PHE A 146 14.44 -3.49 -5.56
N ASN A 147 15.42 -4.32 -5.24
CA ASN A 147 16.83 -3.89 -5.20
C ASN A 147 17.37 -3.60 -6.62
N PHE A 148 17.00 -4.41 -7.60
CA PHE A 148 17.34 -4.18 -9.02
C PHE A 148 16.70 -2.90 -9.56
N LEU A 149 15.45 -2.62 -9.19
CA LEU A 149 14.75 -1.40 -9.57
C LEU A 149 15.40 -0.16 -8.95
N LEU A 150 15.74 -0.22 -7.66
CA LEU A 150 16.40 0.89 -6.96
C LEU A 150 17.77 1.24 -7.53
N THR A 151 18.55 0.23 -7.92
CA THR A 151 19.88 0.40 -8.54
C THR A 151 19.79 0.92 -9.97
N TRP A 152 18.74 0.56 -10.71
CA TRP A 152 18.47 1.12 -12.04
C TRP A 152 18.04 2.58 -11.97
N SER A 153 17.01 2.88 -11.18
CA SER A 153 16.50 4.25 -11.00
C SER A 153 15.66 4.34 -9.73
N SER A 154 16.16 5.05 -8.72
CA SER A 154 15.41 5.28 -7.49
C SER A 154 14.13 6.06 -7.74
N TYR A 155 14.17 7.14 -8.55
CA TYR A 155 12.96 7.90 -8.88
C TYR A 155 11.98 7.12 -9.76
N GLY A 156 12.48 6.33 -10.72
CA GLY A 156 11.67 5.50 -11.62
C GLY A 156 10.92 4.40 -10.86
N THR A 157 11.56 3.81 -9.85
CA THR A 157 10.95 2.78 -8.99
C THR A 157 9.72 3.31 -8.24
N PHE A 158 9.83 4.47 -7.58
CA PHE A 158 8.70 5.08 -6.88
C PHE A 158 7.61 5.56 -7.83
N LEU A 159 7.96 5.99 -9.05
CA LEU A 159 6.99 6.39 -10.07
C LEU A 159 6.22 5.19 -10.64
N LEU A 160 6.87 4.03 -10.83
CA LEU A 160 6.21 2.78 -11.18
C LEU A 160 5.21 2.37 -10.09
N TYR A 161 5.60 2.41 -8.81
CA TYR A 161 4.69 2.12 -7.71
C TYR A 161 3.55 3.14 -7.63
N ALA A 162 3.79 4.43 -7.89
CA ALA A 162 2.72 5.41 -7.99
C ALA A 162 1.71 5.06 -9.11
N ALA A 163 2.18 4.66 -10.28
CA ALA A 163 1.33 4.26 -11.40
C ALA A 163 0.47 3.02 -11.07
N VAL A 164 1.04 2.03 -10.39
CA VAL A 164 0.31 0.85 -9.92
C VAL A 164 -0.75 1.25 -8.88
N ASN A 165 -0.40 2.13 -7.93
CA ASN A 165 -1.35 2.63 -6.95
C ASN A 165 -2.48 3.43 -7.60
N ILE A 166 -2.22 4.28 -8.59
CA ILE A 166 -3.26 5.00 -9.35
C ILE A 166 -4.18 4.02 -10.10
N THR A 167 -3.61 2.99 -10.72
CA THR A 167 -4.40 1.92 -11.36
C THR A 167 -5.26 1.17 -10.34
N CYS A 168 -4.74 0.98 -9.12
CA CYS A 168 -5.50 0.42 -8.01
C CYS A 168 -6.67 1.32 -7.61
N ILE A 169 -6.52 2.66 -7.60
CA ILE A 169 -7.65 3.59 -7.34
C ILE A 169 -8.76 3.34 -8.37
N LEU A 170 -8.42 3.30 -9.66
CA LEU A 170 -9.40 3.06 -10.73
C LEU A 170 -10.10 1.70 -10.56
N PHE A 171 -9.34 0.67 -10.19
CA PHE A 171 -9.88 -0.66 -9.88
C PHE A 171 -10.85 -0.62 -8.70
N VAL A 172 -10.50 0.06 -7.60
CA VAL A 172 -11.36 0.17 -6.42
C VAL A 172 -12.65 0.93 -6.72
N ILE A 173 -12.57 2.00 -7.52
CA ILE A 173 -13.77 2.76 -7.91
C ILE A 173 -14.74 1.88 -8.72
N LYS A 174 -14.23 1.19 -9.74
CA LYS A 174 -15.04 0.45 -10.71
C LYS A 174 -15.50 -0.94 -10.25
N LEU A 175 -14.61 -1.71 -9.61
CA LEU A 175 -14.83 -3.14 -9.37
C LEU A 175 -15.12 -3.50 -7.91
N VAL A 176 -14.79 -2.64 -6.93
CA VAL A 176 -15.02 -2.98 -5.52
C VAL A 176 -16.41 -2.49 -5.10
N PRO A 177 -17.36 -3.40 -4.77
CA PRO A 177 -18.65 -3.02 -4.22
C PRO A 177 -18.49 -2.57 -2.76
N GLU A 178 -19.37 -1.68 -2.30
CA GLU A 178 -19.44 -1.33 -0.88
C GLU A 178 -20.07 -2.49 -0.10
N THR A 179 -19.32 -3.03 0.86
CA THR A 179 -19.75 -4.15 1.72
C THR A 179 -20.31 -3.70 3.06
N LYS A 180 -20.24 -2.40 3.39
CA LYS A 180 -20.75 -1.87 4.66
C LYS A 180 -22.26 -2.11 4.80
N GLY A 181 -22.64 -2.79 5.89
CA GLY A 181 -24.03 -2.94 6.32
C GLY A 181 -24.85 -3.95 5.50
N LYS A 182 -24.21 -4.75 4.64
CA LYS A 182 -24.86 -5.81 3.86
C LYS A 182 -24.53 -7.17 4.45
N THR A 183 -25.50 -8.09 4.43
CA THR A 183 -25.22 -9.50 4.79
C THR A 183 -24.38 -10.16 3.70
N LEU A 184 -23.65 -11.21 4.05
CA LEU A 184 -22.85 -12.00 3.10
C LEU A 184 -23.69 -12.47 1.89
N GLU A 185 -24.95 -12.81 2.13
CA GLU A 185 -25.91 -13.26 1.12
C GLU A 185 -26.30 -12.14 0.15
N GLN A 186 -26.48 -10.91 0.65
CA GLN A 186 -26.78 -9.74 -0.19
C GLN A 186 -25.58 -9.32 -1.06
N ILE A 187 -24.35 -9.49 -0.55
CA ILE A 187 -23.12 -9.25 -1.33
C ILE A 187 -23.01 -10.31 -2.44
N GLN A 188 -23.26 -11.59 -2.12
CA GLN A 188 -23.23 -12.67 -3.10
C GLN A 188 -24.30 -12.49 -4.19
N ALA A 189 -25.52 -12.08 -3.80
CA ALA A 189 -26.60 -11.79 -4.73
C ALA A 189 -26.28 -10.59 -5.64
N ALA A 190 -25.66 -9.54 -5.12
CA ALA A 190 -25.26 -8.37 -5.90
C ALA A 190 -24.15 -8.70 -6.92
N ILE A 191 -23.25 -9.64 -6.58
CA ILE A 191 -22.18 -10.10 -7.48
C ILE A 191 -22.73 -11.06 -8.55
N ASN A 192 -23.69 -11.92 -8.21
CA ASN A 192 -24.29 -12.87 -9.16
C ASN A 192 -25.29 -12.22 -10.15
N HIS A 193 -25.77 -11.00 -9.87
CA HIS A 193 -26.68 -10.25 -10.73
C HIS A 193 -26.01 -9.16 -11.59
N GLN A 194 -24.67 -9.04 -11.54
CA GLN A 194 -23.86 -8.26 -12.49
C GLN A 194 -23.36 -9.13 -13.64
#